data_AF-A0A970YE88-F1
#
_entry.id   AF-A0A970YE88-F1
#
_cell.length_a   1.000
_cell.length_b   1.000
_cell.length_c   1.000
_cell.angle_alpha   90.00
_cell.angle_beta   90.00
_cell.angle_gamma   90.00
#
_symmetry.space_group_name_H-M   'P 1'
#
loop_
_entity.id
_entity.type
_entity.pdbx_description
1 polymer ?
#
loop_
_entity_poly.entity_id
_entity_poly.type
_entity_poly.pdbx_seq_one_letter_code
_entity_poly.pdbx_strand_id
1 'polypeptide(L)'
;MADGGTILELPVRIGDLGAEERERFGRMFRVSSVVGEMRVPESMHKWVEGRFGSVESVESQRIIKVTNLVTLEGSLFNEIRSSRPFEVHESDSVEQVVRESRGDPFCNPLTGTPEDPFGRVEG
;
A
#
# COMPACT_ATOMS: atom_id res chain seq x y z
N MET A 1 4.58 -0.43 29.49
CA MET A 1 4.56 0.02 28.08
C MET A 1 3.57 -0.90 27.39
N ALA A 2 2.45 -0.38 26.89
CA ALA A 2 1.54 -1.21 26.10
C ALA A 2 2.31 -1.69 24.87
N ASP A 3 2.37 -3.00 24.67
CA ASP A 3 2.96 -3.61 23.49
C ASP A 3 2.24 -3.05 22.25
N GLY A 4 2.93 -2.17 21.54
CA GLY A 4 2.36 -1.30 20.51
C GLY A 4 2.07 -2.11 19.25
N GLY A 5 0.94 -2.82 19.24
CA GLY A 5 0.51 -3.66 18.11
C GLY A 5 0.42 -2.92 16.80
N THR A 6 0.73 -3.61 15.70
CA THR A 6 0.54 -3.09 14.35
C THR A 6 -0.94 -3.09 13.95
N ILE A 7 -1.35 -2.12 13.12
CA ILE A 7 -2.70 -2.06 12.56
C ILE A 7 -3.04 -3.31 11.74
N LEU A 8 -2.03 -4.05 11.26
CA LEU A 8 -2.19 -5.31 10.53
C LEU A 8 -2.79 -6.44 11.38
N GLU A 9 -2.67 -6.36 12.70
CA GLU A 9 -3.22 -7.35 13.65
C GLU A 9 -4.68 -7.07 14.02
N LEU A 10 -5.26 -5.95 13.56
CA LEU A 10 -6.60 -5.54 13.95
C LEU A 10 -7.66 -6.64 13.76
N PRO A 11 -7.68 -7.43 12.65
CA PRO A 11 -8.63 -8.53 12.51
C PRO A 11 -8.49 -9.60 13.60
N VAL A 12 -7.25 -9.93 13.99
CA VAL A 12 -6.96 -10.92 15.06
C VAL A 12 -7.46 -10.38 16.39
N ARG A 13 -7.10 -9.13 16.72
CA ARG A 13 -7.50 -8.47 17.98
C ARG A 13 -9.02 -8.37 18.13
N ILE A 14 -9.76 -8.12 17.04
CA ILE A 14 -11.22 -8.14 17.04
C ILE A 14 -11.77 -9.56 17.26
N GLY A 15 -11.09 -10.57 16.70
CA GLY A 15 -11.43 -11.98 16.89
C GLY A 15 -11.29 -12.44 18.34
N ASP A 16 -10.30 -11.90 19.06
CA ASP A 16 -10.00 -12.20 20.46
C ASP A 16 -10.94 -11.50 21.47
N LEU A 17 -11.78 -10.57 21.02
CA LEU A 17 -12.77 -9.91 21.87
C LEU A 17 -13.85 -10.88 22.36
N GLY A 18 -14.42 -10.59 23.53
CA GLY A 18 -15.63 -11.25 23.99
C GLY A 18 -16.78 -11.07 23.00
N ALA A 19 -17.71 -12.02 22.97
CA ALA A 19 -18.81 -12.02 21.98
C ALA A 19 -19.61 -10.71 21.97
N GLU A 20 -19.92 -10.18 23.15
CA GLU A 20 -20.68 -8.92 23.29
C GLU A 20 -19.88 -7.71 22.79
N GLU A 21 -18.59 -7.62 23.10
CA GLU A 21 -17.72 -6.53 22.66
C GLU A 21 -17.53 -6.55 21.15
N ARG A 22 -17.30 -7.74 20.58
CA ARG A 22 -17.19 -7.95 19.14
C ARG A 22 -18.47 -7.57 18.41
N GLU A 23 -19.63 -7.91 18.96
CA GLU A 23 -20.93 -7.53 18.40
C GLU A 23 -21.12 -6.01 18.44
N ARG A 24 -20.86 -5.36 19.57
CA ARG A 24 -20.94 -3.90 19.70
C ARG A 24 -20.02 -3.19 18.70
N PHE A 25 -18.79 -3.67 18.55
CA PHE A 25 -17.85 -3.16 17.56
C PHE A 25 -18.37 -3.34 16.13
N GLY A 26 -18.87 -4.54 15.80
CA GLY A 26 -19.37 -4.88 14.46
C GLY A 26 -20.59 -4.07 14.01
N ARG A 27 -21.34 -3.46 14.94
CA ARG A 27 -22.42 -2.51 14.62
C ARG A 27 -21.90 -1.17 14.08
N MET A 28 -20.69 -0.77 14.50
CA MET A 28 -20.11 0.54 14.14
C MET A 28 -19.04 0.41 13.06
N PHE A 29 -18.29 -0.69 13.04
CA PHE A 29 -17.15 -0.85 12.16
C PHE A 29 -17.16 -2.20 11.44
N ARG A 30 -16.78 -2.17 10.17
CA ARG A 30 -16.42 -3.34 9.39
C ARG A 30 -14.93 -3.32 9.12
N VAL A 31 -14.23 -4.37 9.54
CA VAL A 31 -12.81 -4.56 9.27
C VAL A 31 -12.63 -5.76 8.37
N SER A 32 -11.84 -5.61 7.31
CA SER A 32 -11.50 -6.69 6.39
C SER A 32 -10.01 -6.61 6.03
N SER A 33 -9.41 -7.77 5.78
CA SER A 33 -8.04 -7.89 5.27
C SER A 33 -8.10 -8.35 3.83
N VAL A 34 -7.35 -7.69 2.95
CA VAL A 34 -7.17 -8.09 1.55
C VAL A 34 -5.69 -8.15 1.23
N VAL A 35 -5.31 -8.99 0.27
CA VAL A 35 -3.96 -9.00 -0.28
C VAL A 35 -4.02 -8.33 -1.65
N GLY A 36 -3.28 -7.24 -1.81
CA GLY A 36 -3.05 -6.60 -3.10
C GLY A 36 -1.85 -7.24 -3.76
N GLU A 37 -1.98 -7.57 -5.04
CA GLU A 37 -0.93 -8.23 -5.81
C GLU A 37 -0.47 -7.36 -6.98
N MET A 38 0.82 -7.45 -7.31
CA MET A 38 1.41 -6.86 -8.52
C MET A 38 2.58 -7.72 -8.99
N ARG A 39 2.99 -7.56 -10.25
CA ARG A 39 4.20 -8.19 -10.79
C ARG A 39 5.24 -7.13 -11.04
N VAL A 40 6.39 -7.26 -10.39
CA VAL A 40 7.52 -6.33 -10.55
C VAL A 40 8.42 -6.85 -11.68
N PRO A 41 8.67 -6.05 -12.74
CA PRO A 41 9.62 -6.43 -13.78
C PRO A 41 11.01 -6.73 -13.21
N GLU A 42 11.69 -7.72 -13.78
CA GLU A 42 13.05 -8.12 -13.34
C GLU A 42 14.03 -6.93 -13.34
N SER A 43 13.89 -6.02 -14.32
CA SER A 43 14.65 -4.78 -14.43
C SER A 43 14.53 -3.87 -13.19
N MET A 44 13.46 -4.00 -12.41
CA MET A 44 13.21 -3.21 -11.21
C MET A 44 13.60 -3.91 -9.90
N HIS A 45 13.88 -5.22 -9.91
CA HIS A 45 14.10 -5.99 -8.67
C HIS A 45 15.14 -5.37 -7.74
N LYS A 46 16.32 -5.03 -8.27
CA LYS A 46 17.39 -4.39 -7.49
C LYS A 46 16.97 -3.05 -6.87
N TRP A 47 16.20 -2.26 -7.61
CA TRP A 47 15.70 -0.98 -7.10
C TRP A 47 14.66 -1.21 -6.00
N VAL A 48 13.75 -2.17 -6.19
CA VAL A 48 12.72 -2.52 -5.21
C VAL A 48 13.34 -3.06 -3.94
N GLU A 49 14.28 -3.99 -4.01
CA GLU A 49 15.01 -4.50 -2.84
C GLU A 49 15.77 -3.37 -2.12
N GLY A 50 16.45 -2.50 -2.86
CA GLY A 50 17.18 -1.38 -2.28
C GLY A 50 16.29 -0.35 -1.58
N ARG A 51 15.02 -0.21 -1.98
CA ARG A 51 14.08 0.79 -1.43
C ARG A 51 13.10 0.23 -0.41
N PHE A 52 12.59 -0.98 -0.64
CA PHE A 52 11.53 -1.62 0.13
C PHE A 52 12.00 -2.89 0.85
N GLY A 53 13.23 -3.35 0.61
CA GLY A 53 13.84 -4.49 1.28
C GLY A 53 13.51 -5.86 0.66
N SER A 54 12.36 -6.02 0.01
CA SER A 54 11.93 -7.30 -0.56
C SER A 54 11.00 -7.11 -1.75
N VAL A 55 11.30 -7.78 -2.87
CA VAL A 55 10.39 -7.85 -4.03
C VAL A 55 9.09 -8.54 -3.64
N GLU A 56 9.16 -9.66 -2.91
CA GLU A 56 7.99 -10.44 -2.48
C GLU A 56 7.02 -9.60 -1.64
N SER A 57 7.54 -8.78 -0.71
CA SER A 57 6.72 -7.88 0.10
C SER A 57 6.02 -6.78 -0.72
N VAL A 58 6.60 -6.40 -1.87
CA VAL A 58 5.99 -5.44 -2.80
C VAL A 58 5.00 -6.13 -3.72
N GLU A 59 5.27 -7.37 -4.15
CA GLU A 59 4.38 -8.14 -5.00
C GLU A 59 3.13 -8.65 -4.26
N SER A 60 3.22 -8.89 -2.95
CA SER A 60 2.10 -9.36 -2.11
C SER A 60 1.94 -8.50 -0.85
N GLN A 61 0.97 -7.58 -0.90
CA GLN A 61 0.80 -6.56 0.13
C GLN A 61 -0.47 -6.79 0.94
N ARG A 62 -0.34 -6.97 2.26
CA ARG A 62 -1.50 -7.02 3.14
C ARG A 62 -2.08 -5.61 3.35
N ILE A 63 -3.38 -5.49 3.15
CA ILE A 63 -4.12 -4.24 3.30
C ILE A 63 -5.26 -4.45 4.28
N ILE A 64 -5.31 -3.64 5.33
CA ILE A 64 -6.44 -3.58 6.25
C ILE A 64 -7.39 -2.48 5.82
N LYS A 65 -8.64 -2.84 5.56
CA LYS A 65 -9.74 -1.90 5.32
C LYS A 65 -10.60 -1.82 6.55
N VAL A 66 -10.76 -0.60 7.06
CA VAL A 66 -11.69 -0.25 8.13
C VAL A 66 -12.77 0.63 7.53
N THR A 67 -14.04 0.31 7.78
CA THR A 67 -15.18 1.13 7.34
C THR A 67 -16.05 1.42 8.55
N ASN A 68 -16.25 2.70 8.83
CA ASN A 68 -17.26 3.16 9.78
C ASN A 68 -18.63 3.01 9.12
N LEU A 69 -19.50 2.18 9.68
CA LEU A 69 -20.83 1.89 9.14
C LEU A 69 -21.86 2.99 9.45
N VAL A 70 -21.54 3.90 10.36
CA VAL A 70 -22.39 5.04 10.75
C VAL A 70 -22.13 6.24 9.85
N THR A 71 -20.86 6.57 9.61
CA THR A 71 -20.47 7.72 8.76
C THR A 71 -20.21 7.32 7.31
N LEU A 72 -20.08 6.02 7.02
CA LEU A 72 -19.67 5.45 5.73
C LEU A 72 -18.24 5.82 5.30
N GLU A 73 -17.44 6.38 6.20
CA GLU A 73 -16.04 6.68 5.97
C GLU A 73 -15.19 5.40 5.98
N GLY A 74 -14.21 5.33 5.10
CA GLY A 74 -13.30 4.20 4.97
C GLY A 74 -11.83 4.62 5.06
N SER A 75 -11.04 3.80 5.73
CA SER A 75 -9.58 3.94 5.83
C SER A 75 -8.91 2.65 5.37
N LEU A 76 -7.85 2.80 4.58
CA LEU A 76 -7.01 1.69 4.11
C LEU A 76 -5.61 1.84 4.69
N PHE A 77 -5.12 0.76 5.29
CA PHE A 77 -3.76 0.67 5.81
C PHE A 77 -3.00 -0.37 5.00
N ASN A 78 -1.93 0.08 4.36
CA ASN A 78 -1.00 -0.77 3.64
C ASN A 78 0.40 -0.42 4.16
N GLU A 79 1.10 -1.43 4.67
CA GLU A 79 2.40 -1.28 5.33
C GLU A 79 3.45 -0.64 4.42
N ILE A 80 3.44 -0.94 3.12
CA ILE A 80 4.44 -0.37 2.21
C ILE A 80 4.23 1.14 2.01
N ARG A 81 3.01 1.67 2.24
CA ARG A 81 2.75 3.10 2.05
C ARG A 81 3.44 3.97 3.10
N SER A 82 3.70 3.44 4.30
CA SER A 82 4.55 4.13 5.28
C SER A 82 6.03 4.18 4.89
N SER A 83 6.45 3.29 3.99
CA SER A 83 7.84 3.24 3.48
C SER A 83 8.05 4.06 2.21
N ARG A 84 7.07 4.89 1.81
CA ARG A 84 7.24 5.76 0.63
C ARG A 84 8.42 6.70 0.86
N PRO A 85 9.34 6.81 -0.11
CA PRO A 85 10.35 7.85 -0.09
C PRO A 85 9.68 9.22 -0.04
N PHE A 86 10.10 10.07 0.89
CA PHE A 86 9.78 11.50 0.86
C PHE A 86 10.74 12.18 -0.11
N GLU A 87 10.31 12.38 -1.34
CA GLU A 87 11.01 13.22 -2.31
C GLU A 87 10.53 14.66 -2.11
N VAL A 88 11.18 15.38 -1.19
CA VAL A 88 10.98 16.83 -1.04
C VAL A 88 11.99 17.51 -1.95
N HIS A 89 11.50 17.95 -3.11
CA HIS A 89 12.25 18.83 -4.00
C HIS A 89 12.03 20.27 -3.55
N GLU A 90 13.03 20.89 -2.92
CA GLU A 90 12.99 22.32 -2.65
C GLU A 90 13.21 23.09 -3.96
N SER A 91 12.22 23.90 -4.34
CA SER A 91 12.39 25.05 -5.25
C SER A 91 12.79 24.79 -6.72
N ASP A 92 12.31 23.70 -7.33
CA ASP A 92 12.46 23.52 -8.78
C ASP A 92 11.38 24.31 -9.56
N SER A 93 11.80 25.07 -10.58
CA SER A 93 10.85 25.61 -11.57
C SER A 93 10.13 24.46 -12.29
N VAL A 94 8.87 24.65 -12.70
CA VAL A 94 8.10 23.60 -13.40
C VAL A 94 8.84 23.09 -14.63
N GLU A 95 9.51 23.99 -15.35
CA GLU A 95 10.32 23.67 -16.53
C GLU A 95 11.51 22.76 -16.22
N GLN A 96 12.11 22.91 -15.03
CA GLN A 96 13.21 22.08 -14.57
C GLN A 96 12.72 20.68 -14.21
N VAL A 97 11.61 20.57 -13.45
CA VAL A 97 10.99 19.27 -13.13
C VAL A 97 10.69 18.49 -14.41
N VAL A 98 10.06 19.13 -15.40
CA VAL A 98 9.75 18.49 -16.70
C VAL A 98 11.01 18.03 -17.43
N ARG A 99 12.11 18.77 -17.34
CA ARG A 99 13.38 18.39 -17.97
C ARG A 99 14.00 17.18 -17.27
N GLU A 100 13.95 17.14 -15.95
CA GLU A 100 14.52 16.08 -15.12
C GLU A 100 13.72 14.77 -15.18
N SER A 101 12.41 14.83 -15.41
CA SER A 101 11.57 13.64 -15.62
C SER A 101 11.82 12.93 -16.96
N ARG A 102 12.73 13.42 -17.80
CA ARG A 102 13.07 12.73 -19.06
C ARG A 102 13.75 11.39 -18.78
N GLY A 103 13.16 10.32 -19.31
CA GLY A 103 13.67 8.96 -19.09
C GLY A 103 13.20 8.36 -17.77
N ASP A 104 12.18 8.94 -17.13
CA ASP A 104 11.53 8.37 -15.97
C ASP A 104 10.93 6.97 -16.26
N PRO A 105 10.43 6.26 -15.24
CA PRO A 105 9.90 4.92 -15.44
C PRO A 105 8.64 4.89 -16.34
N PHE A 106 7.92 6.00 -16.49
CA PHE A 106 6.78 6.11 -17.40
C PHE A 106 7.19 6.24 -18.87
N CYS A 107 8.44 6.63 -19.16
CA CYS A 107 8.98 6.61 -20.52
C CYS A 107 9.21 5.18 -21.04
N ASN A 108 9.37 4.20 -20.15
CA ASN A 108 9.54 2.78 -20.48
C ASN A 108 8.66 1.90 -19.58
N PRO A 109 7.32 1.98 -19.70
CA PRO A 109 6.42 1.46 -18.68
C PRO A 109 6.49 -0.07 -18.53
N LEU A 110 6.83 -0.81 -19.60
CA LEU A 110 6.94 -2.27 -19.56
C LEU A 110 8.05 -2.75 -18.62
N THR A 111 9.13 -1.98 -18.50
CA THR A 111 10.32 -2.34 -17.71
C THR A 111 10.52 -1.42 -16.49
N GLY A 112 9.84 -0.28 -16.46
CA GLY A 112 9.93 0.74 -15.41
C GLY A 112 8.74 0.79 -14.46
N THR A 113 7.65 0.07 -14.73
CA THR A 113 6.49 0.05 -13.84
C THR A 113 6.02 -1.38 -13.56
N PRO A 114 5.57 -1.68 -12.33
CA PRO A 114 4.84 -2.93 -12.06
C PRO A 114 3.58 -3.06 -12.93
N GLU A 115 3.16 -4.29 -13.19
CA GLU A 115 1.87 -4.60 -13.81
C GLU A 115 0.92 -5.29 -12.83
N ASP A 116 -0.37 -5.27 -13.14
CA ASP A 116 -1.37 -6.04 -12.40
C ASP A 116 -1.26 -7.54 -12.77
N PRO A 117 -1.63 -8.48 -11.89
CA PRO A 117 -1.80 -9.88 -12.25
C PRO A 117 -2.66 -10.15 -13.48
N PHE A 118 -3.67 -9.32 -13.78
CA PHE A 118 -4.47 -9.43 -15.02
C PHE A 118 -3.77 -8.89 -16.27
N GLY A 119 -2.57 -8.34 -16.12
CA GLY A 119 -1.78 -7.73 -17.18
C GLY A 119 -1.97 -6.21 -17.25
N ARG A 120 -1.61 -5.63 -18.39
CA ARG A 120 -1.69 -4.19 -18.65
C ARG A 120 -2.96 -3.86 -19.42
N VAL A 121 -3.52 -2.69 -19.15
CA VAL A 121 -4.64 -2.16 -19.93
C VAL A 121 -4.10 -1.62 -21.26
N GLU A 122 -4.66 -2.11 -22.36
CA GLU A 122 -4.35 -1.68 -23.73
C GLU A 122 -5.58 -0.98 -24.33
N GLY A 123 -5.36 -0.01 -25.23
CA GLY A 123 -6.40 0.82 -25.84
C GLY A 123 -6.21 1.03 -27.34
#